data_AF-A0A935YND7-F1
#
_entry.id   AF-A0A935YND7-F1
#
_cell.length_a   1.000
_cell.length_b   1.000
_cell.length_c   1.000
_cell.angle_alpha   90.00
_cell.angle_beta   90.00
_cell.angle_gamma   90.00
#
_symmetry.space_group_name_H-M   'P 1'
#
loop_
_entity.id
_entity.type
_entity.pdbx_description
1 polymer ?
#
loop_
_entity_poly.entity_id
_entity_poly.type
_entity_poly.pdbx_seq_one_letter_code
_entity_poly.pdbx_strand_id
1 'polypeptide(L)'
;MILFLSPPGVKLVDSDIHGQDIRQREVRDRLGSSPWRMPAEAIAHHSGWLREIVVIPSCTIESITGGKRQGTCDEFERFVKLFGSMFLDRSTAPRIRSLHELTGKPAYAAGIDFENATALVQAVHDAYEALNREGLHDRHIIVDITGGQKPPTVAGAMVALSENRECQYVSMHDMRILAYDFIYIVN
;
A
#
# COMPACT_ATOMS: atom_id res chain seq x y z
N MET A 1 3.61 7.87 6.87
CA MET A 1 2.40 7.34 6.17
C MET A 1 2.89 6.44 5.07
N ILE A 2 2.26 5.28 4.84
CA ILE A 2 2.61 4.40 3.70
C ILE A 2 1.43 4.34 2.73
N LEU A 3 1.70 4.67 1.46
CA LEU A 3 0.80 4.42 0.34
C LEU A 3 1.12 3.05 -0.25
N PHE A 4 0.22 2.09 -0.08
CA PHE A 4 0.36 0.78 -0.73
C PHE A 4 -0.21 0.83 -2.15
N LEU A 5 0.69 0.64 -3.10
CA LEU A 5 0.35 0.12 -4.41
C LEU A 5 0.35 -1.41 -4.27
N SER A 6 -0.83 -2.00 -4.05
CA SER A 6 -0.98 -3.44 -3.80
C SER A 6 -0.43 -4.30 -4.96
N PRO A 7 -0.02 -5.56 -4.73
CA PRO A 7 -0.80 -6.70 -5.24
C PRO A 7 -0.56 -7.97 -4.36
N PRO A 8 -0.97 -9.17 -4.80
CA PRO A 8 -2.19 -9.55 -5.51
C PRO A 8 -2.98 -10.62 -4.73
N GLY A 9 -4.23 -10.82 -5.14
CA GLY A 9 -5.12 -11.87 -4.67
C GLY A 9 -4.51 -13.26 -4.56
N VAL A 10 -4.45 -13.73 -3.31
CA VAL A 10 -4.54 -15.14 -2.93
C VAL A 10 -5.33 -15.17 -1.62
N LYS A 11 -6.23 -16.16 -1.48
CA LYS A 11 -7.01 -16.37 -0.26
C LYS A 11 -6.11 -16.27 0.98
N LEU A 12 -6.43 -15.31 1.84
CA LEU A 12 -5.92 -15.25 3.20
C LEU A 12 -6.12 -16.60 3.88
N VAL A 13 -5.03 -17.14 4.42
CA VAL A 13 -5.11 -18.19 5.43
C VAL A 13 -5.37 -17.45 6.73
N ASP A 14 -6.46 -17.76 7.43
CA ASP A 14 -6.72 -17.26 8.77
C ASP A 14 -5.61 -17.77 9.70
N SER A 15 -4.53 -16.99 9.79
CA SER A 15 -3.47 -17.21 10.76
C SER A 15 -3.89 -16.50 12.05
N ASP A 16 -3.98 -17.27 13.13
CA ASP A 16 -4.37 -16.83 14.47
C ASP A 16 -3.34 -15.84 15.09
N ILE A 17 -3.23 -14.63 14.52
CA ILE A 17 -2.23 -13.60 14.86
C ILE A 17 -2.72 -12.64 15.97
N HIS A 18 -3.88 -12.93 16.57
CA HIS A 18 -4.50 -12.06 17.57
C HIS A 18 -3.59 -11.81 18.79
N GLY A 19 -3.43 -10.53 19.15
CA GLY A 19 -2.66 -10.12 20.33
C GLY A 19 -1.14 -10.16 20.15
N GLN A 20 -0.66 -10.19 18.90
CA GLN A 20 0.76 -10.14 18.59
C GLN A 20 1.13 -8.83 17.90
N ASP A 21 2.39 -8.40 18.05
CA ASP A 21 2.87 -7.12 17.55
C ASP A 21 3.58 -7.28 16.21
N ILE A 22 3.15 -6.53 15.20
CA ILE A 22 3.73 -6.51 13.85
C ILE A 22 5.24 -6.24 13.84
N ARG A 23 5.80 -5.61 14.88
CA ARG A 23 7.24 -5.39 15.06
C ARG A 23 8.03 -6.67 15.27
N GLN A 24 7.40 -7.72 15.79
CA GLN A 24 8.03 -9.01 16.01
C GLN A 24 8.15 -9.77 14.69
N ARG A 25 9.35 -10.28 14.39
CA ARG A 25 9.62 -10.95 13.12
C ARG A 25 8.81 -12.24 12.99
N GLU A 26 8.63 -12.96 14.09
CA GLU A 26 7.88 -14.21 14.18
C GLU A 26 6.43 -14.03 13.74
N VAL A 27 5.81 -12.91 14.10
CA VAL A 27 4.45 -12.55 13.72
C VAL A 27 4.32 -12.40 12.21
N ARG A 28 5.30 -11.73 11.60
CA ARG A 28 5.32 -11.51 10.16
C ARG A 28 5.73 -12.78 9.41
N ASP A 29 6.58 -13.63 9.99
CA ASP A 29 7.03 -14.89 9.38
C ASP A 29 5.86 -15.89 9.20
N ARG A 30 4.82 -15.79 10.05
CA ARG A 30 3.58 -16.57 9.92
C ARG A 30 2.78 -16.29 8.65
N LEU A 31 3.02 -15.14 8.02
CA LEU A 31 2.44 -14.84 6.70
C LEU A 31 3.08 -15.71 5.61
N GLY A 32 4.26 -16.29 5.84
CA GLY A 32 4.92 -17.22 4.92
C GLY A 32 5.05 -16.63 3.51
N SER A 33 4.58 -17.39 2.52
CA SER A 33 4.55 -16.96 1.10
C SER A 33 3.34 -16.09 0.74
N SER A 34 2.59 -15.59 1.74
CA SER A 34 1.45 -14.71 1.50
C SER A 34 1.91 -13.43 0.81
N PRO A 35 1.11 -12.89 -0.14
CA PRO A 35 1.38 -11.57 -0.73
C PRO A 35 1.41 -10.45 0.33
N TRP A 36 0.81 -10.68 1.50
CA TRP A 36 0.79 -9.72 2.62
C TRP A 36 2.09 -9.67 3.43
N ARG A 37 3.03 -10.60 3.21
CA ARG A 37 4.33 -10.62 3.88
C ARG A 37 5.11 -9.32 3.66
N MET A 38 5.18 -8.85 2.42
CA MET A 38 5.94 -7.65 2.06
C MET A 38 5.31 -6.37 2.63
N PRO A 39 3.98 -6.15 2.49
CA PRO A 39 3.30 -5.09 3.22
C PRO A 39 3.52 -5.13 4.73
N ALA A 40 3.59 -6.31 5.34
CA ALA A 40 3.85 -6.42 6.78
C ALA A 40 5.26 -5.96 7.18
N GLU A 41 6.30 -6.28 6.39
CA GLU A 41 7.65 -5.76 6.62
C GLU A 41 7.70 -4.24 6.47
N ALA A 42 7.07 -3.71 5.42
CA ALA A 42 6.94 -2.28 5.18
C ALA A 42 6.27 -1.56 6.37
N ILE A 43 5.12 -2.06 6.83
CA ILE A 43 4.38 -1.48 7.96
C ILE A 43 5.20 -1.57 9.24
N ALA A 44 5.81 -2.73 9.53
CA ALA A 44 6.58 -2.94 10.75
C ALA A 44 7.77 -1.98 10.86
N HIS A 45 8.46 -1.71 9.74
CA HIS A 45 9.58 -0.78 9.72
C HIS A 45 9.22 0.61 10.24
N HIS A 46 8.00 1.07 9.94
CA HIS A 46 7.49 2.40 10.33
C HIS A 46 6.61 2.37 11.59
N SER A 47 6.33 1.19 12.13
CA SER A 47 5.45 1.03 13.29
C SER A 47 6.03 1.72 14.53
N GLY A 48 5.23 2.58 15.16
CA GLY A 48 5.64 3.51 16.22
C GLY A 48 5.49 4.98 15.85
N TRP A 49 5.62 5.32 14.56
CA TRP A 49 5.43 6.67 14.02
C TRP A 49 4.33 6.73 12.97
N LEU A 50 3.92 5.55 12.48
CA LEU A 50 2.89 5.40 11.46
C LEU A 50 1.53 5.77 12.02
N ARG A 51 0.99 6.89 11.54
CA ARG A 51 -0.37 7.35 11.90
C ARG A 51 -1.44 6.75 11.00
N GLU A 52 -1.06 6.40 9.78
CA GLU A 52 -2.02 6.02 8.76
C GLU A 52 -1.39 5.18 7.64
N ILE A 53 -2.22 4.33 7.05
CA ILE A 53 -1.97 3.45 5.92
C ILE A 53 -3.08 3.69 4.90
N VAL A 54 -2.69 4.02 3.66
CA VAL A 54 -3.63 4.20 2.56
C VAL A 54 -3.39 3.13 1.52
N VAL A 55 -4.45 2.42 1.14
CA VAL A 55 -4.40 1.32 0.17
C VAL A 55 -5.06 1.77 -1.13
N ILE A 56 -4.36 1.60 -2.25
CA ILE A 56 -4.90 1.78 -3.60
C ILE A 56 -5.15 0.38 -4.18
N PRO A 57 -6.39 -0.15 -4.10
CA PRO A 57 -6.68 -1.49 -4.61
C PRO A 57 -6.86 -1.50 -6.13
N SER A 58 -6.65 -2.67 -6.74
CA SER A 58 -6.95 -2.91 -8.15
C SER A 58 -8.42 -3.24 -8.38
N CYS A 59 -8.96 -2.82 -9.51
CA CYS A 59 -10.30 -3.21 -9.94
C CYS A 59 -10.30 -4.59 -10.60
N THR A 60 -11.48 -5.21 -10.66
CA THR A 60 -11.71 -6.42 -11.45
C THR A 60 -11.88 -6.02 -12.92
N ILE A 61 -11.05 -6.60 -13.80
CA ILE A 61 -11.07 -6.33 -15.24
C ILE A 61 -11.59 -7.55 -16.02
N GLU A 62 -12.31 -7.31 -17.11
CA GLU A 62 -12.69 -8.38 -18.04
C GLU A 62 -11.53 -8.68 -18.98
N SER A 63 -11.23 -9.98 -19.15
CA SER A 63 -10.18 -10.43 -20.05
C SER A 63 -10.67 -10.40 -21.50
N ILE A 64 -9.78 -10.02 -22.42
CA ILE A 64 -9.99 -10.10 -23.86
C ILE A 64 -10.32 -11.54 -24.32
N THR A 65 -9.81 -12.55 -23.61
CA THR A 65 -10.05 -13.97 -23.90
C THR A 65 -11.36 -14.51 -23.32
N GLY A 66 -12.19 -13.67 -22.72
CA GLY A 66 -13.30 -14.07 -21.87
C GLY A 66 -12.83 -14.43 -20.45
N GLY A 67 -13.67 -14.11 -19.46
CA GLY A 67 -13.40 -14.28 -18.03
C GLY A 67 -13.10 -12.97 -17.30
N LYS A 68 -13.13 -13.00 -15.97
CA LYS A 68 -12.80 -11.85 -15.11
C LYS A 68 -11.46 -12.10 -14.41
N ARG A 69 -10.55 -11.14 -14.52
CA ARG A 69 -9.37 -11.08 -13.66
C ARG A 69 -9.74 -10.31 -12.41
N GLN A 70 -9.88 -11.04 -11.31
CA GLN A 70 -10.27 -10.48 -10.02
C GLN A 70 -9.21 -9.48 -9.52
N GLY A 71 -9.67 -8.27 -9.17
CA GLY A 71 -8.86 -7.25 -8.51
C GLY A 71 -8.79 -7.43 -6.99
N THR A 72 -8.08 -6.54 -6.32
CA THR A 72 -7.89 -6.57 -4.85
C THR A 72 -8.88 -5.69 -4.08
N CYS A 73 -9.79 -4.98 -4.76
CA CYS A 73 -10.78 -4.12 -4.10
C CYS A 73 -11.64 -4.88 -3.08
N ASP A 74 -12.10 -6.08 -3.44
CA ASP A 74 -12.93 -6.92 -2.56
C ASP A 74 -12.14 -7.53 -1.38
N GLU A 75 -10.81 -7.40 -1.37
CA GLU A 75 -9.95 -7.89 -0.28
C GLU A 75 -9.63 -6.81 0.76
N PHE A 76 -10.01 -5.55 0.52
CA PHE A 76 -9.66 -4.42 1.38
C PHE A 76 -10.14 -4.60 2.83
N GLU A 77 -11.37 -5.04 3.06
CA GLU A 77 -11.85 -5.29 4.43
C GLU A 77 -11.04 -6.38 5.15
N ARG A 78 -10.57 -7.37 4.40
CA ARG A 78 -9.74 -8.44 4.98
C ARG A 78 -8.35 -7.93 5.31
N PHE A 79 -7.79 -7.04 4.48
CA PHE A 79 -6.57 -6.31 4.79
C PHE A 79 -6.71 -5.52 6.11
N VAL A 80 -7.80 -4.75 6.25
CA VAL A 80 -8.07 -3.98 7.48
C VAL A 80 -8.16 -4.90 8.70
N LYS A 81 -8.85 -6.03 8.60
CA LYS A 81 -8.97 -7.00 9.71
C LYS A 81 -7.63 -7.64 10.07
N LEU A 82 -6.88 -8.10 9.07
CA LEU A 82 -5.56 -8.72 9.29
C LEU A 82 -4.61 -7.73 9.95
N PHE A 83 -4.33 -6.61 9.28
CA PHE A 83 -3.33 -5.66 9.78
C PHE A 83 -3.79 -4.97 11.06
N GLY A 84 -5.08 -4.68 11.21
CA GLY A 84 -5.65 -4.17 12.46
C GLY A 84 -5.47 -5.13 13.65
N SER A 85 -5.41 -6.45 13.40
CA SER A 85 -5.16 -7.44 14.45
C SER A 85 -3.69 -7.60 14.84
N MET A 86 -2.77 -7.11 14.00
CA MET A 86 -1.31 -7.18 14.21
C MET A 86 -0.76 -6.00 15.04
N PHE A 87 -1.62 -5.09 15.49
CA PHE A 87 -1.26 -4.02 16.43
C PHE A 87 -1.78 -4.36 17.83
N LEU A 88 -0.87 -4.59 18.77
CA LEU A 88 -1.21 -4.95 20.14
C LEU A 88 -1.96 -3.82 20.87
N ASP A 89 -1.50 -2.58 20.69
CA ASP A 89 -2.13 -1.40 21.26
C ASP A 89 -2.94 -0.64 20.20
N ARG A 90 -4.27 -0.72 20.32
CA ARG A 90 -5.22 -0.05 19.41
C ARG A 90 -5.13 1.47 19.45
N SER A 91 -4.61 2.07 20.52
CA SER A 91 -4.41 3.52 20.61
C SER A 91 -3.25 4.01 19.74
N THR A 92 -2.32 3.11 19.41
CA THR A 92 -1.16 3.36 18.56
C THR A 92 -1.29 2.77 17.16
N ALA A 93 -2.37 2.03 16.90
CA ALA A 93 -2.63 1.44 15.61
C ALA A 93 -2.88 2.54 14.56
N PRO A 94 -2.24 2.48 13.37
CA PRO A 94 -2.51 3.42 12.31
C PRO A 94 -3.95 3.27 11.82
N ARG A 95 -4.55 4.37 11.37
CA ARG A 95 -5.79 4.29 10.60
C ARG A 95 -5.51 3.62 9.27
N ILE A 96 -6.39 2.73 8.83
CA ILE A 96 -6.28 2.07 7.52
C ILE A 96 -7.47 2.54 6.68
N ARG A 97 -7.19 3.14 5.52
CA ARG A 97 -8.20 3.62 4.57
C ARG A 97 -7.89 3.15 3.15
N SER A 98 -8.92 2.90 2.38
CA SER A 98 -8.83 2.83 0.93
C SER A 98 -8.70 4.25 0.36
N LEU A 99 -8.23 4.38 -0.87
CA LEU A 99 -8.22 5.66 -1.57
C LEU A 99 -9.64 6.27 -1.68
N HIS A 100 -10.65 5.43 -1.84
CA HIS A 100 -12.04 5.87 -1.88
C HIS A 100 -12.46 6.52 -0.55
N GLU A 101 -12.19 5.86 0.58
CA GLU A 101 -12.50 6.39 1.92
C GLU A 101 -11.72 7.66 2.25
N LEU A 102 -10.47 7.75 1.80
CA LEU A 102 -9.63 8.93 1.99
C LEU A 102 -10.15 10.14 1.20
N THR A 103 -10.52 9.94 -0.06
CA THR A 103 -10.82 11.05 -0.99
C THR A 103 -12.32 11.36 -1.11
N GLY A 104 -13.18 10.41 -0.79
CA GLY A 104 -14.62 10.46 -1.05
C GLY A 104 -14.99 10.36 -2.54
N LYS A 105 -14.04 10.13 -3.46
CA LYS A 105 -14.29 10.13 -4.91
C LYS A 105 -14.90 8.79 -5.35
N PRO A 106 -16.11 8.76 -5.95
CA PRO A 106 -16.75 7.52 -6.40
C PRO A 106 -15.96 6.74 -7.44
N ALA A 107 -15.11 7.42 -8.22
CA ALA A 107 -14.26 6.80 -9.23
C ALA A 107 -13.28 5.75 -8.66
N TYR A 108 -13.01 5.78 -7.35
CA TYR A 108 -12.12 4.83 -6.69
C TYR A 108 -12.85 3.70 -5.94
N ALA A 109 -14.18 3.72 -5.92
CA ALA A 109 -14.98 2.77 -5.14
C ALA A 109 -14.79 1.30 -5.57
N ALA A 110 -14.45 1.08 -6.85
CA ALA A 110 -14.21 -0.25 -7.40
C ALA A 110 -12.71 -0.59 -7.56
N GLY A 111 -11.81 0.24 -7.03
CA GLY A 111 -10.37 0.16 -7.29
C GLY A 111 -9.98 0.73 -8.66
N ILE A 112 -8.70 0.53 -9.02
CA ILE A 112 -8.08 1.13 -10.22
C ILE A 112 -7.58 0.04 -11.16
N ASP A 113 -7.73 0.25 -12.47
CA ASP A 113 -7.07 -0.61 -13.44
C ASP A 113 -5.56 -0.39 -13.39
N PHE A 114 -4.83 -1.42 -12.98
CA PHE A 114 -3.38 -1.35 -12.83
C PHE A 114 -2.62 -1.35 -14.16
N GLU A 115 -3.28 -1.57 -15.29
CA GLU A 115 -2.67 -1.34 -16.61
C GLU A 115 -2.87 0.11 -17.10
N ASN A 116 -3.60 0.95 -16.34
CA ASN A 116 -3.80 2.36 -16.65
C ASN A 116 -2.86 3.26 -15.81
N ALA A 117 -1.65 3.49 -16.35
CA ALA A 117 -0.62 4.31 -15.68
C ALA A 117 -1.09 5.74 -15.35
N THR A 118 -1.86 6.38 -16.23
CA THR A 118 -2.38 7.73 -16.00
C THR A 118 -3.34 7.76 -14.80
N ALA A 119 -4.25 6.77 -14.71
CA ALA A 119 -5.15 6.66 -13.57
C ALA A 119 -4.41 6.39 -12.26
N LEU A 120 -3.36 5.57 -12.29
CA LEU A 120 -2.50 5.31 -11.14
C LEU A 120 -1.76 6.55 -10.66
N VAL A 121 -1.15 7.32 -11.57
CA VAL A 121 -0.48 8.58 -11.22
C VAL A 121 -1.46 9.56 -10.60
N GLN A 122 -2.66 9.72 -11.20
CA GLN A 122 -3.69 10.59 -10.64
C GLN A 122 -4.13 10.14 -9.26
N ALA A 123 -4.26 8.83 -9.03
CA ALA A 123 -4.67 8.27 -7.75
C ALA A 123 -3.66 8.48 -6.63
N VAL A 124 -2.36 8.32 -6.93
CA VAL A 124 -1.31 8.64 -5.97
C VAL A 124 -1.30 10.15 -5.68
N HIS A 125 -1.44 10.98 -6.71
CA HIS A 125 -1.54 12.44 -6.54
C HIS A 125 -2.74 12.85 -5.65
N ASP A 126 -3.92 12.30 -5.93
CA ASP A 126 -5.14 12.54 -5.15
C ASP A 126 -4.99 12.09 -3.69
N ALA A 127 -4.24 11.02 -3.45
CA ALA A 127 -3.90 10.60 -2.10
C ALA A 127 -3.05 11.64 -1.37
N TYR A 128 -1.98 12.14 -2.02
CA TYR A 128 -1.17 13.24 -1.46
C TYR A 128 -2.03 14.47 -1.17
N GLU A 129 -2.87 14.92 -2.11
CA GLU A 129 -3.75 16.08 -1.90
C GLU A 129 -4.72 15.89 -0.72
N ALA A 130 -5.33 14.71 -0.60
CA ALA A 130 -6.24 14.41 0.50
C ALA A 130 -5.51 14.40 1.85
N LEU A 131 -4.33 13.80 1.92
CA LEU A 131 -3.51 13.76 3.14
C LEU A 131 -2.95 15.13 3.52
N ASN A 132 -2.59 15.95 2.54
CA ASN A 132 -2.15 17.31 2.75
C ASN A 132 -3.27 18.19 3.31
N ARG A 133 -4.52 18.00 2.85
CA ARG A 133 -5.69 18.66 3.45
C ARG A 133 -5.94 18.25 4.90
N GLU A 134 -5.46 17.07 5.32
CA GLU A 134 -5.48 16.63 6.73
C GLU A 134 -4.22 17.07 7.51
N GLY A 135 -3.35 17.87 6.92
CA GLY A 135 -2.16 18.45 7.57
C GLY A 135 -0.93 17.55 7.58
N LEU A 136 -0.90 16.47 6.80
CA LEU A 136 0.35 15.76 6.51
C LEU A 136 1.16 16.54 5.47
N HIS A 137 2.48 16.44 5.55
CA HIS A 137 3.37 17.04 4.55
C HIS A 137 3.93 15.92 3.68
N ASP A 138 4.26 16.21 2.42
CA ASP A 138 4.82 15.26 1.45
C ASP A 138 5.98 14.44 2.02
N ARG A 139 6.92 15.10 2.74
CA ARG A 139 8.07 14.46 3.41
C ARG A 139 7.71 13.45 4.52
N HIS A 140 6.45 13.39 4.93
CA HIS A 140 5.95 12.44 5.93
C HIS A 140 5.17 11.27 5.28
N ILE A 141 5.09 11.26 3.94
CA ILE A 141 4.37 10.28 3.12
C ILE A 141 5.38 9.54 2.26
N ILE A 142 5.41 8.21 2.39
CA ILE A 142 6.24 7.33 1.58
C ILE A 142 5.34 6.41 0.74
N VAL A 143 5.70 6.22 -0.53
CA VAL A 143 4.99 5.29 -1.43
C VAL A 143 5.68 3.93 -1.42
N ASP A 144 4.99 2.88 -1.00
CA ASP A 144 5.50 1.52 -1.15
C ASP A 144 5.23 1.01 -2.57
N ILE A 145 6.33 0.71 -3.27
CA ILE A 145 6.35 0.21 -4.65
C ILE A 145 6.77 -1.26 -4.73
N THR A 146 6.87 -1.93 -3.57
CA THR A 146 7.33 -3.31 -3.40
C THR A 146 6.42 -4.29 -4.09
N GLY A 147 5.13 -4.06 -3.89
CA GLY A 147 4.10 -4.79 -4.57
C GLY A 147 3.77 -4.11 -5.89
N GLY A 148 3.63 -4.89 -6.96
CA GLY A 148 2.77 -4.46 -8.05
C GLY A 148 2.83 -5.38 -9.26
N GLN A 149 1.94 -5.13 -10.21
CA GLN A 149 2.38 -5.19 -11.59
C GLN A 149 3.40 -4.06 -11.82
N LYS A 150 4.14 -4.12 -12.93
CA LYS A 150 5.13 -3.07 -13.27
C LYS A 150 4.52 -1.66 -13.33
N PRO A 151 3.30 -1.42 -13.86
CA PRO A 151 2.79 -0.06 -13.97
C PRO A 151 2.54 0.65 -12.63
N PRO A 152 1.96 0.01 -11.60
CA PRO A 152 1.93 0.59 -10.24
C PRO A 152 3.30 1.02 -9.73
N THR A 153 4.32 0.15 -9.81
CA THR A 153 5.69 0.48 -9.39
C THR A 153 6.21 1.73 -10.10
N VAL A 154 6.02 1.82 -11.43
CA VAL A 154 6.43 2.98 -12.22
C VAL A 154 5.64 4.24 -11.82
N ALA A 155 4.32 4.15 -11.68
CA ALA A 155 3.48 5.28 -11.30
C ALA A 155 3.86 5.83 -9.91
N GLY A 156 4.09 4.94 -8.94
CA GLY A 156 4.55 5.32 -7.60
C GLY A 156 5.92 6.00 -7.63
N ALA A 157 6.88 5.45 -8.37
CA ALA A 157 8.20 6.04 -8.53
C ALA A 157 8.14 7.40 -9.27
N MET A 158 7.29 7.53 -10.29
CA MET A 158 7.12 8.79 -11.03
C MET A 158 6.57 9.90 -10.13
N VAL A 159 5.60 9.61 -9.27
CA VAL A 159 5.06 10.61 -8.34
C VAL A 159 6.07 10.98 -7.26
N ALA A 160 6.94 10.04 -6.87
CA ALA A 160 8.05 10.28 -5.95
C ALA A 160 9.17 11.18 -6.54
N LEU A 161 9.19 11.43 -7.85
CA LEU A 161 10.12 12.42 -8.46
C LEU A 161 9.79 13.87 -8.09
N SER A 162 8.62 14.15 -7.53
CA SER A 162 8.30 15.50 -7.06
C SER A 162 9.06 15.81 -5.77
N GLU A 163 9.47 17.07 -5.58
CA GLU A 163 10.30 17.47 -4.43
C GLU A 163 9.76 16.96 -3.08
N ASN A 164 10.66 16.45 -2.24
CA ASN A 164 10.38 15.96 -0.88
C ASN A 164 9.45 14.74 -0.79
N ARG A 165 9.41 13.89 -1.82
CA ARG A 165 8.69 12.62 -1.78
C ARG A 165 9.66 11.45 -1.88
N GLU A 166 9.34 10.39 -1.16
CA GLU A 166 10.14 9.18 -1.16
C GLU A 166 9.26 7.99 -1.58
N CYS A 167 9.90 6.98 -2.15
CA CYS A 167 9.30 5.66 -2.27
C CYS A 167 10.17 4.61 -1.58
N GLN A 168 9.57 3.49 -1.22
CA GLN A 168 10.26 2.36 -0.62
C GLN A 168 10.01 1.06 -1.37
N TYR A 169 10.96 0.16 -1.24
CA TYR A 169 10.91 -1.20 -1.75
C TYR A 169 11.40 -2.17 -0.67
N VAL A 170 10.64 -3.22 -0.38
CA VAL A 170 11.11 -4.34 0.44
C VAL A 170 11.84 -5.34 -0.47
N SER A 171 13.10 -5.58 -0.17
CA SER A 171 13.95 -6.53 -0.89
C SER A 171 13.41 -7.95 -0.82
N MET A 172 13.20 -8.60 -1.96
CA MET A 172 12.84 -10.03 -2.02
C MET A 172 13.99 -10.96 -1.60
N HIS A 173 15.22 -10.46 -1.49
CA HIS A 173 16.39 -11.26 -1.13
C HIS A 173 16.56 -11.41 0.38
N ASP A 174 16.40 -10.31 1.12
CA ASP A 174 16.77 -10.22 2.53
C ASP A 174 15.76 -9.43 3.38
N MET A 175 14.60 -9.06 2.80
CA MET A 175 13.51 -8.33 3.47
C MET A 175 13.91 -6.95 4.00
N ARG A 176 15.04 -6.40 3.55
CA ARG A 176 15.44 -5.04 3.90
C ARG A 176 14.56 -4.01 3.20
N ILE A 177 14.23 -2.93 3.91
CA ILE A 177 13.57 -1.76 3.34
C ILE A 177 14.63 -0.90 2.66
N LEU A 178 14.44 -0.64 1.38
CA LEU A 178 15.23 0.30 0.59
C LEU A 178 14.37 1.53 0.35
N ALA A 179 14.79 2.69 0.84
CA ALA A 179 14.15 3.97 0.56
C ALA A 179 14.88 4.69 -0.56
N TYR A 180 14.13 5.31 -1.47
CA TYR A 180 14.64 6.06 -2.61
C TYR A 180 14.05 7.46 -2.60
N ASP A 181 14.94 8.44 -2.66
CA ASP A 181 14.65 9.84 -2.96
C ASP A 181 15.17 10.12 -4.37
N PHE A 182 14.27 10.42 -5.30
CA PHE A 182 14.62 10.63 -6.70
C PHE A 182 14.65 12.12 -7.02
N ILE A 183 15.77 12.60 -7.57
CA ILE A 183 15.92 13.98 -8.02
C ILE A 183 16.00 13.99 -9.55
N TYR A 184 15.05 14.67 -10.20
CA TYR A 184 15.12 14.92 -11.64
C TYR A 184 15.94 16.19 -11.90
N ILE A 185 17.12 16.04 -12.50
CA ILE A 185 18.00 17.16 -12.84
C ILE A 185 17.78 17.50 -14.32
N VAL A 186 17.23 18.68 -14.59
CA VAL A 186 17.18 19.26 -15.95
C VAL A 186 18.51 19.97 -16.20
N ASN A 187 19.25 19.51 -17.21
CA ASN A 187 20.43 20.20 -17.73
C ASN A 187 20.04 21.27 -18.75
#